data_AF-A0A7X8H1T3-F1
#
_entry.id   AF-A0A7X8H1T3-F1
#
_cell.length_a   1.000
_cell.length_b   1.000
_cell.length_c   1.000
_cell.angle_alpha   90.00
_cell.angle_beta   90.00
_cell.angle_gamma   90.00
#
_symmetry.space_group_name_H-M   'P 1'
#
loop_
_entity.id
_entity.type
_entity.pdbx_description
1 polymer ?
#
loop_
_entity_poly.entity_id
_entity_poly.type
_entity_poly.pdbx_seq_one_letter_code
_entity_poly.pdbx_strand_id
1 'polypeptide(L)'
;MFTVLGCMLVGIIAGFILRKKQFKIIQKVLFVLIWLLLFLLGAEIGSNPIVVRQTGKLGFDALLIGVAGTLGSIIAAGLLWKWIKPDKSTNEK
;
A
#
# COMPACT_ATOMS: atom_id res chain seq x y z
N MET A 1 3.00 -6.82 -19.43
CA MET A 1 1.74 -6.59 -18.69
C MET A 1 0.95 -7.89 -18.51
N PHE A 2 0.55 -8.58 -19.58
CA PHE A 2 -0.18 -9.85 -19.48
C PHE A 2 0.55 -10.96 -18.71
N THR A 3 1.88 -11.07 -18.84
CA THR A 3 2.68 -12.02 -18.05
C THR A 3 2.58 -11.76 -16.55
N VAL A 4 2.51 -10.48 -16.16
CA VAL A 4 2.35 -10.08 -14.75
C VAL A 4 0.95 -10.45 -14.27
N LEU A 5 -0.09 -10.21 -15.08
CA LEU A 5 -1.46 -10.62 -14.78
C LEU A 5 -1.59 -12.14 -14.64
N GLY A 6 -0.97 -12.90 -15.55
CA GLY A 6 -0.93 -14.36 -15.48
C GLY A 6 -0.22 -14.86 -14.22
N CYS A 7 0.93 -14.28 -13.88
CA CYS A 7 1.66 -14.61 -12.67
C CYS A 7 0.87 -14.29 -11.39
N MET A 8 0.10 -13.19 -11.40
CA MET A 8 -0.79 -12.81 -10.29
C MET A 8 -1.94 -13.82 -10.11
N LEU A 9 -2.57 -14.26 -11.21
CA LEU A 9 -3.61 -15.29 -11.20
C LEU A 9 -3.06 -16.63 -10.66
N VAL A 10 -1.90 -17.06 -11.14
CA VAL A 10 -1.24 -18.28 -10.66
C VAL A 10 -0.90 -18.16 -9.16
N GLY A 11 -0.41 -17.00 -8.72
CA GLY A 11 -0.13 -16.73 -7.31
C GLY A 11 -1.38 -16.83 -6.42
N ILE A 12 -2.53 -16.35 -6.88
CA ILE A 12 -3.81 -16.45 -6.15
C ILE A 12 -4.25 -17.91 -6.03
N ILE A 13 -4.19 -18.69 -7.13
CA ILE A 13 -4.56 -20.11 -7.15
C ILE A 13 -3.65 -20.91 -6.22
N ALA A 14 -2.33 -20.67 -6.29
CA ALA A 14 -1.36 -21.30 -5.40
C ALA A 14 -1.62 -20.92 -3.93
N GLY A 15 -1.86 -19.64 -3.63
CA GLY A 15 -2.21 -19.17 -2.29
C GLY A 15 -3.50 -19.78 -1.75
N PHE A 16 -4.50 -20.02 -2.62
CA PHE A 16 -5.76 -20.65 -2.23
C PHE A 16 -5.58 -22.11 -1.82
N ILE A 17 -4.76 -22.88 -2.56
CA ILE A 17 -4.44 -24.28 -2.23
C ILE A 17 -3.63 -24.38 -0.92
N LEU A 18 -2.70 -23.45 -0.69
CA LEU A 18 -1.84 -23.43 0.49
C LEU A 18 -2.50 -22.87 1.76
N ARG A 19 -3.72 -22.34 1.67
CA ARG A 19 -4.45 -21.67 2.77
C ARG A 19 -4.64 -22.53 4.03
N LYS A 20 -4.65 -23.86 3.91
CA LYS A 20 -4.80 -24.78 5.07
C LYS A 20 -3.58 -24.81 6.00
N LYS A 21 -2.40 -24.34 5.58
CA LYS A 21 -1.21 -24.28 6.43
C LYS A 21 -0.95 -22.83 6.86
N GLN A 22 -0.93 -22.59 8.17
CA GLN A 22 -0.62 -21.30 8.77
C GLN A 22 0.89 -21.05 8.65
N PHE A 23 1.34 -20.48 7.53
CA PHE A 23 2.76 -20.16 7.31
C PHE A 23 3.20 -18.91 8.08
N LYS A 24 3.16 -18.95 9.42
CA LYS A 24 3.63 -17.86 10.30
C LYS A 24 5.11 -17.51 10.06
N ILE A 25 5.89 -18.48 9.57
CA ILE A 25 7.31 -18.31 9.19
C ILE A 25 7.45 -17.33 8.02
N ILE A 26 6.55 -17.38 7.03
CA ILE A 26 6.62 -16.49 5.86
C ILE A 26 6.41 -15.04 6.29
N GLN A 27 5.47 -14.77 7.19
CA GLN A 27 5.30 -13.42 7.73
C GLN A 27 6.54 -12.94 8.48
N LYS A 28 7.16 -13.80 9.29
CA LYS A 28 8.40 -13.46 9.99
C LYS A 28 9.53 -13.12 9.02
N VAL A 29 9.70 -13.92 7.96
CA VAL A 29 10.71 -13.69 6.91
C VAL A 29 10.42 -12.39 6.16
N LEU A 30 9.17 -12.11 5.80
CA LEU A 30 8.80 -10.86 5.12
C LEU A 30 9.11 -9.63 5.98
N PHE A 31 8.73 -9.63 7.26
CA PHE A 31 9.06 -8.53 8.15
C PHE A 31 10.57 -8.32 8.26
N VAL A 32 11.36 -9.38 8.42
CA VAL A 32 12.83 -9.30 8.46
C VAL A 32 13.39 -8.77 7.15
N LEU A 33 12.87 -9.23 6.00
CA LEU A 33 13.34 -8.82 4.68
C LEU A 33 13.00 -7.36 4.38
N ILE A 34 11.79 -6.90 4.73
CA ILE A 34 11.41 -5.49 4.63
C ILE A 34 12.35 -4.64 5.49
N TRP A 35 12.61 -5.05 6.73
CA TRP A 35 13.51 -4.32 7.63
C TRP A 35 14.94 -4.24 7.07
N LEU A 36 15.43 -5.36 6.53
CA LEU A 36 16.74 -5.43 5.89
C LEU A 36 16.83 -4.55 4.64
N LEU A 37 15.82 -4.59 3.77
CA LEU A 37 15.75 -3.75 2.57
C LEU A 37 15.68 -2.26 2.94
N LEU A 38 14.87 -1.89 3.93
CA LEU A 38 14.78 -0.51 4.42
C LEU A 38 16.11 -0.05 4.99
N PHE A 39 16.81 -0.92 5.74
CA PHE A 39 18.12 -0.60 6.28
C PHE A 39 19.16 -0.39 5.18
N LEU A 40 19.25 -1.30 4.20
CA LEU A 40 20.13 -1.16 3.04
C LEU A 40 19.83 0.12 2.27
N LEU A 41 18.55 0.40 2.01
CA LEU A 41 18.11 1.61 1.32
C LEU A 41 18.52 2.88 2.07
N GLY A 42 18.34 2.89 3.40
CA GLY A 42 18.76 4.01 4.24
C GLY A 42 20.28 4.24 4.20
N ALA A 43 21.08 3.18 4.21
CA ALA A 43 22.53 3.26 4.09
C ALA A 43 22.98 3.77 2.71
N GLU A 44 22.35 3.28 1.63
CA GLU A 44 22.64 3.67 0.25
C GLU A 44 22.31 5.15 0.01
N ILE A 45 21.16 5.61 0.52
CA ILE A 45 20.75 7.02 0.45
C ILE A 45 21.65 7.91 1.32
N GLY A 46 21.98 7.47 2.53
CA GLY A 46 22.78 8.24 3.49
C GLY A 46 24.23 8.45 3.06
N SER A 47 24.81 7.49 2.33
CA SER A 47 26.18 7.60 1.80
C SER A 47 26.32 8.56 0.62
N ASN A 48 25.22 9.01 0.02
CA ASN A 48 25.25 9.89 -1.16
C ASN A 48 24.87 11.33 -0.80
N PRO A 49 25.85 12.28 -0.74
CA PRO A 49 25.60 13.65 -0.31
C PRO A 49 24.67 14.43 -1.26
N ILE A 50 24.58 14.02 -2.53
CA ILE A 50 23.67 14.61 -3.52
C ILE A 50 22.22 14.22 -3.17
N VAL A 51 21.99 12.94 -2.88
CA VAL A 51 20.67 12.44 -2.51
C VAL A 51 20.23 13.05 -1.18
N VAL A 52 21.09 13.07 -0.16
CA VAL A 52 20.78 13.64 1.18
C VAL A 52 20.36 15.11 1.10
N ARG A 53 21.04 15.93 0.29
CA ARG A 53 20.65 17.33 0.09
C ARG A 53 19.29 17.48 -0.59
N GLN A 54 18.97 16.57 -1.49
CA GLN A 54 17.69 16.57 -2.20
C GLN A 54 16.57 15.89 -1.39
N THR A 55 16.88 15.01 -0.44
CA THR A 55 15.91 14.29 0.40
C THR A 55 14.97 15.24 1.13
N GLY A 56 15.43 16.41 1.58
CA GLY A 56 14.54 17.41 2.18
C GLY A 56 13.47 17.91 1.21
N LYS A 57 13.85 18.19 -0.05
CA LYS A 57 12.92 18.63 -1.09
C LYS A 57 12.01 17.49 -1.55
N LEU A 58 12.56 16.30 -1.82
CA LEU A 58 11.78 15.11 -2.17
C LEU A 58 10.83 14.70 -1.06
N GLY A 59 11.25 14.83 0.21
CA GLY A 59 10.43 14.52 1.37
C GLY A 59 9.23 15.46 1.47
N PHE A 60 9.41 16.76 1.22
CA PHE A 60 8.30 17.71 1.18
C PHE A 60 7.36 17.45 -0.01
N ASP A 61 7.91 17.22 -1.21
CA ASP A 61 7.11 16.88 -2.39
C ASP A 61 6.30 15.58 -2.15
N ALA A 62 6.91 14.57 -1.53
CA ALA A 62 6.25 13.31 -1.18
C ALA A 62 5.19 13.49 -0.09
N LEU A 63 5.44 14.33 0.93
CA LEU A 63 4.47 14.65 1.97
C LEU A 63 3.23 15.31 1.35
N LEU A 64 3.44 16.29 0.46
CA LEU A 64 2.35 17.01 -0.20
C LEU A 64 1.50 16.05 -1.06
N ILE A 65 2.14 15.20 -1.86
CA ILE A 65 1.45 14.18 -2.68
C ILE A 65 0.72 13.17 -1.79
N GLY A 66 1.33 12.72 -0.70
CA GLY A 66 0.73 11.76 0.23
C GLY A 66 -0.52 12.31 0.92
N VAL A 67 -0.47 13.56 1.40
CA VAL A 67 -1.62 14.25 2.00
C VAL A 67 -2.71 14.47 0.96
N ALA A 68 -2.35 14.97 -0.23
CA ALA A 68 -3.32 15.19 -1.30
C ALA A 68 -4.01 13.88 -1.74
N GLY A 69 -3.25 12.79 -1.90
CA GLY A 69 -3.80 11.48 -2.26
C GLY A 69 -4.68 10.87 -1.17
N THR A 70 -4.31 11.05 0.10
CA THR A 70 -5.10 10.58 1.24
C THR A 70 -6.41 11.38 1.36
N LEU A 71 -6.35 12.71 1.27
CA LEU A 71 -7.54 13.57 1.27
C LEU A 71 -8.45 13.25 0.09
N GLY A 72 -7.90 13.09 -1.11
CA GLY A 72 -8.65 12.68 -2.30
C GLY A 72 -9.35 11.33 -2.11
N SER A 73 -8.68 10.36 -1.50
CA SER A 73 -9.24 9.04 -1.21
C SER A 73 -10.38 9.11 -0.17
N ILE A 74 -10.22 9.91 0.89
CA ILE A 74 -11.26 10.12 1.91
C ILE A 74 -12.49 10.81 1.30
N ILE A 75 -12.27 11.85 0.47
CA ILE A 75 -13.36 12.57 -0.21
C ILE A 75 -14.09 11.64 -1.17
N ALA A 76 -13.36 10.87 -1.99
CA ALA A 76 -13.95 9.93 -2.93
C ALA A 76 -14.74 8.82 -2.21
N ALA A 77 -14.18 8.26 -1.13
CA ALA A 77 -14.88 7.27 -0.30
C ALA A 77 -16.14 7.88 0.35
N GLY A 78 -16.07 9.13 0.82
CA GLY A 78 -17.22 9.85 1.38
C GLY A 78 -18.30 10.16 0.34
N LEU A 79 -17.92 10.50 -0.89
CA LEU A 79 -18.84 10.71 -2.00
C LEU A 79 -19.52 9.39 -2.39
N LEU A 80 -18.75 8.31 -2.51
CA LEU A 80 -19.27 6.98 -2.78
C LEU A 80 -20.24 6.53 -1.67
N TRP A 81 -19.93 6.80 -0.41
CA TRP A 81 -20.82 6.48 0.72
C TRP A 81 -22.13 7.26 0.68
N LYS A 82 -22.11 8.51 0.23
CA LYS A 82 -23.33 9.31 0.02
C LYS A 82 -24.15 8.83 -1.18
N TRP A 83 -23.50 8.39 -2.25
CA TRP A 83 -24.17 7.87 -3.46
C TRP A 83 -24.76 6.49 -3.23
N ILE A 84 -24.09 5.65 -2.44
CA ILE A 84 -24.53 4.28 -2.18
C ILE A 84 -25.48 4.18 -0.98
N LYS A 85 -25.59 5.23 -0.14
CA LYS A 85 -26.61 5.27 0.92
C LYS A 85 -27.98 5.40 0.25
N PRO A 86 -28.83 4.35 0.29
CA PRO A 86 -30.23 4.55 -0.02
C PRO A 86 -30.81 5.42 1.08
N ASP A 87 -31.53 6.46 0.69
CA ASP A 87 -32.29 7.32 1.58
C ASP A 87 -33.14 6.46 2.53
N LYS A 88 -32.79 6.45 3.82
CA LYS A 88 -33.63 5.88 4.89
C LYS A 88 -34.55 6.98 5.43
N SER A 89 -35.41 7.55 4.57
CA SER A 89 -36.51 8.42 5.01
C SER A 89 -37.89 8.01 4.50
N THR A 90 -38.14 6.70 4.28
CA THR A 90 -39.52 6.21 4.19
C THR A 90 -39.65 4.87 4.92
N ASN A 91 -40.55 4.86 5.92
CA ASN A 91 -41.02 3.73 6.74
C ASN A 91 -40.31 3.53 8.10
N GLU A 92 -40.56 4.45 9.02
CA GLU A 92 -41.01 4.03 10.35
C GLU A 92 -42.29 4.81 10.70
N LYS A 93 -43.42 4.13 10.43
CA LYS A 93 -44.79 4.25 10.97
C LYS A 93 -45.43 5.63 11.11
#